data_AF-A0A3D5Q547-F1
#
_entry.id   AF-A0A3D5Q547-F1
#
_cell.length_a   1.000
_cell.length_b   1.000
_cell.length_c   1.000
_cell.angle_alpha   90.00
_cell.angle_beta   90.00
_cell.angle_gamma   90.00
#
_symmetry.space_group_name_H-M   'P 1'
#
loop_
_entity.id
_entity.type
_entity.pdbx_description
1 polymer ?
#
loop_
_entity_poly.entity_id
_entity_poly.type
_entity_poly.pdbx_seq_one_letter_code
_entity_poly.pdbx_strand_id
1 'polypeptide(L)'
;DEYQDTNLCQYELVRQLVAQRAAFTVVGDDDQSIYAWRGARPENLAQLKEDFPSLKIVKLEQNYRSTARILRSANTVIANNPHVFEKALWSDHTVGDEIRVVRCRNEDAEAERIATEILDQKLKKGLTFKHFAVLYRGNHQARLLEMKLQAYQIPYRISGGQSFFSRNEIKDAMSYLRLLVNPDDDAAFLRVVNVPRREIGPRTLEQLTHYARSRGVSLTRAMGDIGAAAHVAEKGLDRLRRFAHWVNRTCERLYKEDPVPVIKQMFTDIEYEEWLHQHAGTPKQAQRRMENIWYLVESIRRMLEDDRGTADEMSIGDAITRLVLRDLMEQREEEDDSDKVQLLTLHASKGL
;
A
#
# COMPACT_ATOMS: atom_id res chain seq x y z
N ASP A 1 17.41 21.71 -9.69
CA ASP A 1 15.96 21.75 -9.52
C ASP A 1 15.62 21.44 -8.07
N GLU A 2 14.41 21.78 -7.62
CA GLU A 2 13.91 21.57 -6.25
C GLU A 2 14.87 22.00 -5.13
N TYR A 3 15.56 23.14 -5.35
CA TYR A 3 16.67 23.55 -4.49
C TYR A 3 16.26 23.88 -3.04
N GLN A 4 15.00 24.25 -2.82
CA GLN A 4 14.42 24.49 -1.49
C GLN A 4 14.43 23.26 -0.57
N ASP A 5 14.58 22.06 -1.13
CA ASP A 5 14.63 20.81 -0.37
C ASP A 5 16.05 20.31 -0.10
N THR A 6 17.07 21.11 -0.45
CA THR A 6 18.46 20.72 -0.23
C THR A 6 18.84 20.78 1.24
N ASN A 7 19.64 19.81 1.67
CA ASN A 7 20.30 19.84 2.99
C ASN A 7 21.71 20.48 2.89
N LEU A 8 22.33 20.74 4.05
CA LEU A 8 23.63 21.40 4.12
C LEU A 8 24.75 20.65 3.37
N CYS A 9 24.74 19.30 3.40
CA CYS A 9 25.73 18.52 2.69
C CYS A 9 25.59 18.66 1.17
N GLN A 10 24.37 18.68 0.66
CA GLN A 10 24.09 18.90 -0.76
C GLN A 10 24.48 20.31 -1.19
N TYR A 11 24.19 21.30 -0.34
CA TYR A 11 24.61 22.68 -0.53
C TYR A 11 26.14 22.79 -0.67
N GLU A 12 26.88 22.28 0.32
CA GLU A 12 28.35 22.32 0.32
C GLU A 12 28.96 21.57 -0.87
N LEU A 13 28.37 20.46 -1.28
CA LEU A 13 28.79 19.73 -2.47
C LEU A 13 28.66 20.60 -3.73
N VAL A 14 27.50 21.24 -3.93
CA VAL A 14 27.28 22.13 -5.09
C VAL A 14 28.26 23.31 -5.03
N ARG A 15 28.45 23.91 -3.86
CA ARG A 15 29.39 25.02 -3.65
C ARG A 15 30.82 24.64 -4.04
N GLN A 16 31.28 23.46 -3.66
CA GLN A 16 32.61 22.94 -4.01
C GLN A 16 32.75 22.60 -5.50
N LEU A 17 31.71 22.03 -6.12
CA LEU A 17 31.71 21.66 -7.54
C LEU A 17 31.79 22.89 -8.46
N VAL A 18 31.06 23.94 -8.10
CA VAL A 18 30.99 25.17 -8.89
C VAL A 18 32.22 26.06 -8.66
N ALA A 19 32.78 26.02 -7.44
CA ALA A 19 33.97 26.78 -7.03
C ALA A 19 33.90 28.26 -7.47
N GLN A 20 35.03 28.86 -7.85
CA GLN A 20 35.10 30.26 -8.27
C GLN A 20 34.40 30.55 -9.61
N ARG A 21 34.09 29.51 -10.41
CA ARG A 21 33.50 29.71 -11.75
C ARG A 21 32.05 30.20 -11.68
N ALA A 22 31.33 29.88 -10.59
CA ALA A 22 29.94 30.29 -10.36
C ALA A 22 28.98 30.00 -11.54
N ALA A 23 29.31 29.00 -12.39
CA ALA A 23 28.56 28.68 -13.60
C ALA A 23 27.53 27.59 -13.33
N PHE A 24 26.38 27.99 -12.79
CA PHE A 24 25.29 27.08 -12.48
C PHE A 24 23.94 27.78 -12.57
N THR A 25 22.87 26.99 -12.60
CA THR A 25 21.50 27.48 -12.50
C THR A 25 20.76 26.59 -11.54
N VAL A 26 20.11 27.21 -10.54
CA VAL A 26 19.21 26.53 -9.62
C VAL A 26 17.79 27.01 -9.85
N VAL A 27 16.86 26.12 -9.59
CA VAL A 27 15.42 26.38 -9.62
C VAL A 27 14.88 25.84 -8.31
N GLY A 28 14.00 26.61 -7.68
CA GLY A 28 13.36 26.25 -6.43
C GLY A 28 12.32 27.29 -6.01
N ASP A 29 11.47 26.88 -5.09
CA ASP A 29 10.38 27.69 -4.54
C ASP A 29 10.39 27.53 -3.02
N ASP A 30 10.66 28.62 -2.28
CA ASP A 30 10.73 28.63 -0.81
C ASP A 30 9.42 28.18 -0.15
N ASP A 31 8.27 28.48 -0.77
CA ASP A 31 6.95 28.11 -0.24
C ASP A 31 6.62 26.61 -0.46
N GLN A 32 7.44 25.89 -1.23
CA GLN A 32 7.26 24.46 -1.54
C GLN A 32 8.30 23.56 -0.85
N SER A 33 8.97 24.05 0.21
CA SER A 33 9.86 23.21 1.01
C SER A 33 9.06 22.40 2.03
N ILE A 34 9.02 21.08 1.83
CA ILE A 34 8.21 20.15 2.65
C ILE A 34 9.04 19.00 3.25
N TYR A 35 10.36 19.02 3.05
CA TYR A 35 11.28 17.99 3.55
C TYR A 35 12.18 18.47 4.70
N ALA A 36 11.77 19.49 5.46
CA ALA A 36 12.52 19.96 6.63
C ALA A 36 12.85 18.83 7.64
N TRP A 37 11.97 17.84 7.78
CA TRP A 37 12.17 16.64 8.60
C TRP A 37 13.31 15.71 8.10
N ARG A 38 13.75 15.85 6.85
CA ARG A 38 14.95 15.19 6.28
C ARG A 38 16.18 16.10 6.31
N GLY A 39 16.10 17.26 6.95
CA GLY A 39 17.18 18.24 7.05
C GLY A 39 17.24 19.23 5.89
N ALA A 40 16.19 19.33 5.07
CA ALA A 40 16.08 20.40 4.08
C ALA A 40 16.02 21.78 4.76
N ARG A 41 16.68 22.76 4.16
CA ARG A 41 16.75 24.14 4.67
C ARG A 41 16.39 25.13 3.56
N PRO A 42 15.18 25.72 3.57
CA PRO A 42 14.82 26.79 2.64
C PRO A 42 15.81 27.97 2.68
N GLU A 43 16.46 28.17 3.82
CA GLU A 43 17.48 29.19 4.04
C GLU A 43 18.67 29.07 3.06
N ASN A 44 18.92 27.88 2.51
CA ASN A 44 19.93 27.67 1.48
C ASN A 44 19.69 28.55 0.25
N LEU A 45 18.43 28.87 -0.08
CA LEU A 45 18.10 29.78 -1.19
C LEU A 45 18.51 31.23 -0.87
N ALA A 46 18.35 31.68 0.38
CA ALA A 46 18.82 32.99 0.81
C ALA A 46 20.36 33.04 0.83
N GLN A 47 20.98 32.00 1.37
CA GLN A 47 22.43 31.89 1.49
C GLN A 47 23.15 31.88 0.13
N LEU A 48 22.53 31.31 -0.92
CA LEU A 48 23.06 31.38 -2.27
C LEU A 48 23.33 32.81 -2.75
N LYS A 49 22.47 33.76 -2.38
CA LYS A 49 22.63 35.17 -2.75
C LYS A 49 23.82 35.82 -2.04
N GLU A 50 24.11 35.38 -0.82
CA GLU A 50 25.26 35.85 -0.04
C GLU A 50 26.57 35.24 -0.57
N ASP A 51 26.57 33.93 -0.81
CA ASP A 51 27.76 33.19 -1.26
C ASP A 51 28.10 33.45 -2.74
N PHE A 52 27.10 33.74 -3.58
CA PHE A 52 27.28 34.06 -4.99
C PHE A 52 26.56 35.39 -5.35
N PRO A 53 27.15 36.56 -5.02
CA PRO A 53 26.53 37.87 -5.22
C PRO A 53 26.24 38.23 -6.69
N SER A 54 26.89 37.55 -7.64
CA SER A 54 26.69 37.73 -9.08
C SER A 54 25.47 36.98 -9.64
N LEU A 55 24.77 36.19 -8.81
CA LEU A 55 23.58 35.46 -9.25
C LEU A 55 22.47 36.41 -9.69
N LYS A 56 21.99 36.18 -10.91
CA LYS A 56 20.79 36.84 -11.42
C LYS A 56 19.55 36.10 -10.92
N ILE A 57 18.73 36.77 -10.13
CA ILE A 57 17.44 36.24 -9.67
C ILE A 57 16.39 36.55 -10.75
N VAL A 58 15.70 35.51 -11.22
CA VAL A 58 14.57 35.61 -12.14
C VAL A 58 13.36 35.01 -11.44
N LYS A 59 12.32 35.82 -11.24
CA LYS A 59 11.04 35.37 -10.65
C LYS A 59 10.09 35.00 -11.78
N LEU A 60 9.54 33.79 -11.72
CA LEU A 60 8.52 33.31 -12.66
C LEU A 60 7.16 33.37 -11.96
N GLU A 61 6.38 34.41 -12.25
CA GLU A 61 5.13 34.70 -11.53
C GLU A 61 3.88 34.20 -12.26
N GLN A 62 4.00 33.85 -13.54
CA GLN A 62 2.88 33.32 -14.30
C GLN A 62 2.75 31.80 -14.09
N ASN A 63 1.62 31.37 -13.55
CA ASN A 63 1.24 29.98 -13.39
C ASN A 63 0.47 29.50 -14.63
N TYR A 64 0.99 28.44 -15.26
CA TYR A 64 0.41 27.84 -16.46
C TYR A 64 -0.42 26.58 -16.18
N ARG A 65 -0.53 26.16 -14.91
CA ARG A 65 -1.11 24.87 -14.51
C ARG A 65 -2.56 24.99 -14.03
N SER A 66 -2.83 25.99 -13.20
CA SER A 66 -4.04 26.09 -12.40
C SER A 66 -4.94 27.22 -12.89
N THR A 67 -6.25 27.04 -12.71
CA THR A 67 -7.25 28.10 -12.91
C THR A 67 -7.04 29.24 -11.92
N ALA A 68 -7.54 30.43 -12.26
CA ALA A 68 -7.31 31.61 -11.44
C ALA A 68 -7.90 31.48 -10.02
N ARG A 69 -9.00 30.74 -9.82
CA ARG A 69 -9.58 30.50 -8.49
C ARG A 69 -8.70 29.60 -7.62
N ILE A 70 -8.19 28.48 -8.16
CA ILE A 70 -7.28 27.59 -7.43
C ILE A 70 -6.04 28.36 -7.00
N LEU A 71 -5.44 29.13 -7.92
CA LEU A 71 -4.23 29.90 -7.64
C LEU A 71 -4.47 30.98 -6.59
N ARG A 72 -5.60 31.70 -6.67
CA ARG A 72 -5.97 32.71 -5.67
C ARG A 72 -6.08 32.11 -4.28
N SER A 73 -6.75 30.96 -4.16
CA SER A 73 -6.87 30.26 -2.88
C SER A 73 -5.51 29.83 -2.34
N ALA A 74 -4.62 29.31 -3.19
CA ALA A 74 -3.26 28.97 -2.79
C ALA A 74 -2.47 30.19 -2.28
N ASN A 75 -2.52 31.31 -3.02
CA ASN A 75 -1.89 32.58 -2.63
C ASN A 75 -2.44 33.12 -1.30
N THR A 76 -3.75 33.02 -1.06
CA THR A 76 -4.35 33.47 0.20
C THR A 76 -3.91 32.61 1.39
N VAL A 77 -3.77 31.30 1.20
CA VAL A 77 -3.29 30.41 2.28
C VAL A 77 -1.82 30.67 2.59
N ILE A 78 -0.96 30.76 1.57
CA ILE A 78 0.49 30.89 1.78
C ILE A 78 0.89 32.27 2.33
N ALA A 79 0.12 33.32 2.07
CA ALA A 79 0.37 34.68 2.59
C ALA A 79 0.36 34.80 4.13
N ASN A 80 -0.09 33.77 4.84
CA ASN A 80 -0.05 33.71 6.31
C ASN A 80 1.34 33.32 6.84
N ASN A 81 2.25 32.87 5.97
CA ASN A 81 3.61 32.45 6.34
C ASN A 81 4.62 33.58 6.11
N PRO A 82 5.75 33.58 6.83
CA PRO A 82 6.88 34.44 6.48
C PRO A 82 7.48 34.00 5.14
N HIS A 83 7.75 34.96 4.26
CA HIS A 83 8.33 34.71 2.94
C HIS A 83 9.78 35.16 2.86
N VAL A 84 10.63 34.33 2.24
CA VAL A 84 12.01 34.71 1.93
C VAL A 84 12.04 35.57 0.67
N PHE A 85 11.19 35.23 -0.31
CA PHE A 85 11.04 35.99 -1.55
C PHE A 85 9.60 36.46 -1.73
N GLU A 86 9.40 37.78 -1.79
CA GLU A 86 8.11 38.33 -2.23
C GLU A 86 7.86 37.98 -3.70
N LYS A 87 6.75 37.31 -3.98
CA LYS A 87 6.31 36.93 -5.33
C LYS A 87 4.78 36.90 -5.37
N ALA A 88 4.21 37.30 -6.49
CA ALA A 88 2.76 37.30 -6.67
C ALA A 88 2.37 36.44 -7.87
N LEU A 89 1.99 35.18 -7.61
CA LEU A 89 1.61 34.27 -8.67
C LEU A 89 0.28 34.68 -9.30
N TRP A 90 0.21 34.70 -10.64
CA TRP A 90 -1.03 34.97 -11.40
C TRP A 90 -1.23 33.92 -12.50
N SER A 91 -2.47 33.76 -12.98
CA SER A 91 -2.82 32.79 -14.04
C SER A 91 -3.68 33.47 -15.10
N ASP A 92 -3.41 33.16 -16.37
CA ASP A 92 -4.19 33.60 -17.54
C ASP A 92 -5.30 32.62 -17.92
N HIS A 93 -5.44 31.53 -17.16
CA HIS A 93 -6.54 30.58 -17.34
C HIS A 93 -7.88 31.16 -16.89
N THR A 94 -8.97 30.50 -17.27
CA THR A 94 -10.30 30.85 -16.77
C THR A 94 -10.38 30.80 -15.24
N VAL A 95 -11.41 31.43 -14.69
CA VAL A 95 -11.64 31.43 -13.22
C VAL A 95 -11.74 30.00 -12.68
N GLY A 96 -12.34 29.09 -13.44
CA GLY A 96 -12.54 27.69 -13.06
C GLY A 96 -13.74 27.47 -12.14
N ASP A 97 -14.02 26.19 -11.86
CA ASP A 97 -15.11 25.75 -10.98
C ASP A 97 -14.91 26.19 -9.52
N GLU A 98 -15.98 26.18 -8.72
CA GLU A 98 -15.90 26.52 -7.29
C GLU A 98 -15.20 25.42 -6.48
N ILE A 99 -14.34 25.83 -5.54
CA ILE A 99 -13.72 24.91 -4.59
C ILE A 99 -14.76 24.55 -3.53
N ARG A 100 -15.08 23.26 -3.44
CA ARG A 100 -16.07 22.73 -2.50
C ARG A 100 -15.39 22.22 -1.23
N VAL A 101 -15.88 22.62 -0.07
CA VAL A 101 -15.51 22.06 1.23
C VAL A 101 -16.71 21.29 1.77
N VAL A 102 -16.56 19.98 1.93
CA VAL A 102 -17.65 19.10 2.34
C VAL A 102 -17.31 18.45 3.67
N ARG A 103 -18.17 18.65 4.68
CA ARG A 103 -18.03 17.99 5.98
C ARG A 103 -18.79 16.67 5.98
N CYS A 104 -18.09 15.59 6.26
CA CYS A 104 -18.69 14.26 6.42
C CYS A 104 -18.87 13.91 7.91
N ARG A 105 -19.78 12.96 8.20
CA ARG A 105 -20.06 12.51 9.57
C ARG A 105 -18.93 11.71 10.22
N ASN A 106 -18.20 10.94 9.40
CA ASN A 106 -17.09 10.08 9.78
C ASN A 106 -16.21 9.77 8.55
N GLU A 107 -15.07 9.12 8.77
CA GLU A 107 -14.11 8.73 7.74
C GLU A 107 -14.71 7.78 6.68
N ASP A 108 -15.62 6.88 7.08
CA ASP A 108 -16.25 5.93 6.16
C ASP A 108 -17.17 6.65 5.15
N ALA A 109 -17.98 7.60 5.63
CA ALA A 109 -18.81 8.44 4.79
C ALA A 109 -17.99 9.39 3.91
N GLU A 110 -16.83 9.86 4.38
CA GLU A 110 -15.91 10.64 3.56
C GLU A 110 -15.36 9.82 2.38
N ALA A 111 -14.84 8.63 2.65
CA ALA A 111 -14.30 7.75 1.62
C ALA A 111 -15.37 7.32 0.60
N GLU A 112 -16.58 7.00 1.07
CA GLU A 112 -17.73 6.72 0.21
C GLU A 112 -18.15 7.93 -0.64
N ARG A 113 -18.14 9.13 -0.04
CA ARG A 113 -18.47 10.37 -0.75
C ARG A 113 -17.44 10.66 -1.85
N ILE A 114 -16.16 10.39 -1.61
CA ILE A 114 -15.10 10.56 -2.62
C ILE A 114 -15.32 9.60 -3.79
N ALA A 115 -15.56 8.31 -3.53
CA ALA A 115 -15.81 7.32 -4.57
C ALA A 115 -17.02 7.68 -5.44
N THR A 116 -18.13 8.07 -4.80
CA THR A 116 -19.36 8.47 -5.51
C THR A 116 -19.19 9.76 -6.33
N GLU A 117 -18.44 10.75 -5.82
CA GLU A 117 -18.16 11.99 -6.54
C GLU A 117 -17.24 11.75 -7.76
N ILE A 118 -16.26 10.84 -7.66
CA ILE A 118 -15.42 10.46 -8.82
C ILE A 118 -16.28 9.88 -9.95
N LEU A 119 -17.20 8.96 -9.62
CA LEU A 119 -18.11 8.37 -10.60
C LEU A 119 -19.06 9.40 -11.22
N ASP A 120 -19.64 10.27 -10.39
CA ASP A 120 -20.54 11.33 -10.84
C ASP A 120 -19.84 12.32 -11.79
N GLN A 121 -18.64 12.79 -11.44
CA GLN A 121 -17.86 13.70 -12.27
C GLN A 121 -17.39 13.02 -13.57
N LYS A 122 -16.99 11.75 -13.52
CA LYS A 122 -16.65 10.94 -14.69
C LYS A 122 -17.82 10.88 -15.68
N LEU A 123 -19.02 10.60 -15.20
CA LEU A 123 -20.22 10.53 -16.05
C LEU A 123 -20.64 11.91 -16.57
N LYS A 124 -20.67 12.94 -15.73
CA LYS A 124 -21.14 14.28 -16.11
C LYS A 124 -20.20 15.00 -17.07
N LYS A 125 -18.88 14.87 -16.87
CA LYS A 125 -17.87 15.60 -17.63
C LYS A 125 -17.17 14.74 -18.69
N GLY A 126 -17.51 13.44 -18.79
CA GLY A 126 -16.84 12.51 -19.71
C GLY A 126 -15.36 12.30 -19.40
N LEU A 127 -14.97 12.46 -18.13
CA LEU A 127 -13.58 12.34 -17.69
C LEU A 127 -13.20 10.87 -17.49
N THR A 128 -11.95 10.55 -17.73
CA THR A 128 -11.41 9.22 -17.44
C THR A 128 -10.78 9.20 -16.03
N PHE A 129 -10.66 8.04 -15.39
CA PHE A 129 -10.17 7.89 -14.01
C PHE A 129 -8.78 8.50 -13.75
N LYS A 130 -7.88 8.53 -14.74
CA LYS A 130 -6.56 9.18 -14.64
C LYS A 130 -6.58 10.69 -14.38
N HIS A 131 -7.72 11.35 -14.61
CA HIS A 131 -7.86 12.78 -14.33
C HIS A 131 -8.17 13.06 -12.86
N PHE A 132 -8.37 12.03 -12.04
CA PHE A 132 -8.67 12.15 -10.62
C PHE A 132 -7.47 11.77 -9.76
N ALA A 133 -7.21 12.59 -8.75
CA ALA A 133 -6.22 12.32 -7.72
C ALA A 133 -6.82 12.58 -6.34
N VAL A 134 -6.49 11.72 -5.37
CA VAL A 134 -6.89 11.85 -3.97
C VAL A 134 -5.63 12.03 -3.13
N LEU A 135 -5.50 13.22 -2.53
CA LEU A 135 -4.36 13.61 -1.71
C LEU A 135 -4.70 13.45 -0.23
N TYR A 136 -3.85 12.77 0.54
CA TYR A 136 -4.01 12.59 1.98
C TYR A 136 -2.73 12.90 2.76
N ARG A 137 -2.84 13.11 4.08
CA ARG A 137 -1.70 13.52 4.91
C ARG A 137 -0.82 12.34 5.31
N GLY A 138 -1.40 11.17 5.55
CA GLY A 138 -0.67 9.97 5.94
C GLY A 138 -1.22 8.69 5.32
N ASN A 139 -0.35 7.71 5.09
CA ASN A 139 -0.68 6.44 4.42
C ASN A 139 -1.77 5.62 5.12
N HIS A 140 -2.05 5.87 6.41
CA HIS A 140 -3.13 5.19 7.12
C HIS A 140 -4.53 5.57 6.58
N GLN A 141 -4.68 6.77 6.00
CA GLN A 141 -5.93 7.23 5.39
C GLN A 141 -6.23 6.55 4.05
N ALA A 142 -5.19 6.08 3.34
CA ALA A 142 -5.34 5.41 2.05
C ALA A 142 -6.22 4.17 2.15
N ARG A 143 -6.08 3.41 3.24
CA ARG A 143 -6.71 2.11 3.44
C ARG A 143 -8.24 2.13 3.26
N LEU A 144 -8.90 3.12 3.85
CA LEU A 144 -10.35 3.21 3.77
C LEU A 144 -10.83 3.67 2.38
N LEU A 145 -10.05 4.54 1.74
CA LEU A 145 -10.26 4.95 0.36
C LEU A 145 -10.15 3.75 -0.59
N GLU A 146 -9.09 2.94 -0.45
CA GLU A 146 -8.89 1.69 -1.22
C GLU A 146 -10.13 0.79 -1.14
N MET A 147 -10.61 0.51 0.07
CA MET A 147 -11.80 -0.32 0.26
C MET A 147 -13.03 0.22 -0.48
N LYS A 148 -13.30 1.52 -0.36
CA LYS A 148 -14.47 2.12 -0.99
C LYS A 148 -14.31 2.18 -2.50
N LEU A 149 -13.16 2.61 -3.02
CA LEU A 149 -12.89 2.60 -4.47
C LEU A 149 -13.09 1.21 -5.06
N GLN A 150 -12.61 0.16 -4.38
CA GLN A 150 -12.87 -1.23 -4.79
C GLN A 150 -14.33 -1.65 -4.71
N ALA A 151 -15.03 -1.32 -3.63
CA ALA A 151 -16.45 -1.63 -3.50
C ALA A 151 -17.27 -1.00 -4.66
N TYR A 152 -16.85 0.17 -5.12
CA TYR A 152 -17.43 0.89 -6.26
C TYR A 152 -16.78 0.54 -7.61
N GLN A 153 -15.89 -0.46 -7.67
CA GLN A 153 -15.18 -0.90 -8.89
C GLN A 153 -14.42 0.22 -9.62
N ILE A 154 -13.84 1.15 -8.85
CA ILE A 154 -13.04 2.26 -9.35
C ILE A 154 -11.57 1.83 -9.36
N PRO A 155 -10.92 1.76 -10.52
CA PRO A 155 -9.53 1.35 -10.62
C PRO A 155 -8.63 2.47 -10.04
N TYR A 156 -7.64 2.09 -9.23
CA TYR A 156 -6.78 3.04 -8.54
C TYR A 156 -5.31 2.61 -8.49
N ARG A 157 -4.43 3.58 -8.23
CA ARG A 157 -2.99 3.36 -8.03
C ARG A 157 -2.48 4.12 -6.83
N ILE A 158 -1.74 3.46 -5.95
CA ILE A 158 -1.10 4.10 -4.80
C ILE A 158 0.33 4.49 -5.15
N SER A 159 0.65 5.77 -5.03
CA SER A 159 2.01 6.28 -5.20
C SER A 159 2.71 6.43 -3.83
N GLY A 160 3.88 5.82 -3.70
CA GLY A 160 4.73 5.93 -2.51
C GLY A 160 4.41 4.97 -1.36
N GLY A 161 3.65 3.89 -1.62
CA GLY A 161 3.37 2.83 -0.66
C GLY A 161 3.15 1.47 -1.35
N GLN A 162 3.33 0.38 -0.61
CA GLN A 162 2.93 -0.97 -1.04
C GLN A 162 1.41 -1.11 -0.91
N SER A 163 0.72 -1.65 -1.92
CA SER A 163 -0.69 -2.08 -1.83
C SER A 163 -0.89 -2.90 -0.55
N PHE A 164 -2.07 -2.82 0.07
CA PHE A 164 -2.40 -3.61 1.25
C PHE A 164 -2.11 -5.10 1.06
N PHE A 165 -2.52 -5.69 -0.07
CA PHE A 165 -2.32 -7.12 -0.37
C PHE A 165 -0.89 -7.45 -0.79
N SER A 166 -0.12 -6.46 -1.22
CA SER A 166 1.30 -6.66 -1.58
C SER A 166 2.21 -6.90 -0.36
N ARG A 167 1.77 -6.53 0.86
CA ARG A 167 2.53 -6.64 2.11
C ARG A 167 2.82 -8.09 2.49
N ASN A 168 4.01 -8.36 3.01
CA ASN A 168 4.45 -9.73 3.31
C ASN A 168 3.54 -10.44 4.32
N GLU A 169 3.15 -9.76 5.40
CA GLU A 169 2.27 -10.32 6.42
C GLU A 169 0.86 -10.63 5.87
N ILE A 170 0.39 -9.82 4.91
CA ILE A 170 -0.90 -10.05 4.27
C ILE A 170 -0.80 -11.22 3.30
N LYS A 171 0.28 -11.33 2.52
CA LYS A 171 0.49 -12.49 1.64
C LYS A 171 0.62 -13.81 2.42
N ASP A 172 1.26 -13.79 3.59
CA ASP A 172 1.33 -14.95 4.48
C ASP A 172 -0.06 -15.32 5.00
N ALA A 173 -0.80 -14.35 5.52
CA ALA A 173 -2.17 -14.54 5.98
C ALA A 173 -3.09 -15.07 4.87
N MET A 174 -3.03 -14.47 3.67
CA MET A 174 -3.79 -14.92 2.50
C MET A 174 -3.42 -16.34 2.08
N SER A 175 -2.16 -16.74 2.20
CA SER A 175 -1.73 -18.10 1.88
C SER A 175 -2.24 -19.12 2.91
N TYR A 176 -2.26 -18.76 4.19
CA TYR A 176 -2.95 -19.57 5.19
C TYR A 176 -4.44 -19.73 4.88
N LEU A 177 -5.13 -18.63 4.60
CA LEU A 177 -6.56 -18.65 4.25
C LEU A 177 -6.83 -19.46 2.97
N ARG A 178 -5.97 -19.35 1.95
CA ARG A 178 -6.05 -20.16 0.72
C ARG A 178 -5.96 -21.64 1.00
N LEU A 179 -5.06 -22.08 1.89
CA LEU A 179 -4.96 -23.49 2.27
C LEU A 179 -6.19 -24.00 3.03
N LEU A 180 -6.89 -23.11 3.76
CA LEU A 180 -8.11 -23.47 4.46
C LEU A 180 -9.27 -23.77 3.49
N VAL A 181 -9.30 -23.10 2.34
CA VAL A 181 -10.32 -23.30 1.30
C VAL A 181 -9.91 -24.35 0.28
N ASN A 182 -8.63 -24.34 -0.12
CA ASN A 182 -8.05 -25.25 -1.10
C ASN A 182 -6.74 -25.86 -0.55
N PRO A 183 -6.82 -27.02 0.12
CA PRO A 183 -5.64 -27.72 0.63
C PRO A 183 -4.66 -28.19 -0.46
N ASP A 184 -5.08 -28.24 -1.73
CA ASP A 184 -4.25 -28.64 -2.86
C ASP A 184 -3.50 -27.45 -3.50
N ASP A 185 -3.53 -26.27 -2.88
CA ASP A 185 -2.80 -25.08 -3.33
C ASP A 185 -1.30 -25.13 -2.99
N ASP A 186 -0.52 -25.73 -3.89
CA ASP A 186 0.94 -25.88 -3.72
C ASP A 186 1.68 -24.54 -3.52
N ALA A 187 1.22 -23.46 -4.17
CA ALA A 187 1.85 -22.16 -4.07
C ALA A 187 1.65 -21.54 -2.68
N ALA A 188 0.42 -21.61 -2.16
CA ALA A 188 0.12 -21.20 -0.80
C ALA A 188 0.88 -22.06 0.21
N PHE A 189 0.93 -23.38 0.01
CA PHE A 189 1.65 -24.33 0.85
C PHE A 189 3.14 -23.97 0.97
N LEU A 190 3.84 -23.81 -0.15
CA LEU A 190 5.27 -23.50 -0.17
C LEU A 190 5.60 -22.16 0.51
N ARG A 191 4.67 -21.20 0.48
CA ARG A 191 4.88 -19.91 1.14
C ARG A 191 4.86 -20.03 2.67
N VAL A 192 3.88 -20.75 3.24
CA VAL A 192 3.64 -20.72 4.69
C VAL A 192 4.15 -21.95 5.45
N VAL A 193 4.54 -23.03 4.75
CA VAL A 193 4.99 -24.28 5.38
C VAL A 193 6.12 -24.06 6.40
N ASN A 194 7.00 -23.09 6.18
CA ASN A 194 8.11 -22.76 7.08
C ASN A 194 8.02 -21.34 7.67
N VAL A 195 6.83 -20.73 7.65
CA VAL A 195 6.56 -19.40 8.22
C VAL A 195 5.37 -19.54 9.18
N PRO A 196 5.55 -19.46 10.50
CA PRO A 196 6.81 -19.37 11.26
C PRO A 196 7.72 -20.59 11.11
N ARG A 197 9.00 -20.48 11.48
CA ARG A 197 10.01 -21.54 11.27
C ARG A 197 9.58 -22.87 11.91
N ARG A 198 9.48 -23.91 11.09
CA ARG A 198 9.20 -25.30 11.49
C ARG A 198 10.39 -26.24 11.25
N GLU A 199 11.56 -25.65 11.01
CA GLU A 199 12.80 -26.36 10.69
C GLU A 199 12.64 -27.31 9.49
N ILE A 200 11.85 -26.91 8.49
CA ILE A 200 11.69 -27.64 7.23
C ILE A 200 12.72 -27.07 6.24
N GLY A 201 13.73 -27.89 5.91
CA GLY A 201 14.81 -27.47 5.03
C GLY A 201 14.40 -27.41 3.54
N PRO A 202 15.09 -26.60 2.72
CA PRO A 202 14.78 -26.46 1.29
C PRO A 202 14.90 -27.79 0.53
N ARG A 203 15.88 -28.62 0.89
CA ARG A 203 16.08 -29.95 0.30
C ARG A 203 14.88 -30.89 0.52
N THR A 204 14.25 -30.81 1.71
CA THR A 204 13.06 -31.62 2.03
C THR A 204 11.88 -31.21 1.14
N LEU A 205 11.69 -29.91 0.94
CA LEU A 205 10.63 -29.37 0.07
C LEU A 205 10.88 -29.72 -1.40
N GLU A 206 12.13 -29.63 -1.85
CA GLU A 206 12.53 -30.00 -3.22
C GLU A 206 12.27 -31.49 -3.49
N GLN A 207 12.68 -32.37 -2.57
CA GLN A 207 12.42 -33.82 -2.67
C GLN A 207 10.93 -34.14 -2.73
N LEU A 208 10.12 -33.52 -1.87
CA LEU A 208 8.67 -33.68 -1.88
C LEU A 208 8.06 -33.16 -3.18
N THR A 209 8.53 -32.01 -3.68
CA THR A 209 8.04 -31.41 -4.93
C THR A 209 8.35 -32.30 -6.14
N HIS A 210 9.56 -32.87 -6.19
CA HIS A 210 9.92 -33.84 -7.23
C HIS A 210 9.04 -35.10 -7.16
N TYR A 211 8.80 -35.63 -5.97
CA TYR A 211 7.93 -36.78 -5.77
C TYR A 211 6.49 -36.47 -6.21
N ALA A 212 5.91 -35.36 -5.74
CA ALA A 212 4.58 -34.90 -6.09
C ALA A 212 4.41 -34.75 -7.62
N ARG A 213 5.38 -34.12 -8.28
CA ARG A 213 5.41 -33.99 -9.76
C ARG A 213 5.48 -35.34 -10.47
N SER A 214 6.30 -36.28 -9.98
CA SER A 214 6.41 -37.63 -10.59
C SER A 214 5.10 -38.43 -10.50
N ARG A 215 4.25 -38.11 -9.52
CA ARG A 215 2.96 -38.76 -9.28
C ARG A 215 1.77 -37.98 -9.85
N GLY A 216 1.97 -36.74 -10.31
CA GLY A 216 0.91 -35.86 -10.80
C GLY A 216 -0.10 -35.47 -9.72
N VAL A 217 0.33 -35.36 -8.46
CA VAL A 217 -0.53 -35.00 -7.31
C VAL A 217 -0.01 -33.74 -6.61
N SER A 218 -0.88 -33.07 -5.84
CA SER A 218 -0.50 -31.93 -5.00
C SER A 218 0.50 -32.32 -3.91
N LEU A 219 1.22 -31.34 -3.36
CA LEU A 219 2.13 -31.54 -2.23
C LEU A 219 1.41 -32.15 -1.03
N THR A 220 0.19 -31.71 -0.75
CA THR A 220 -0.64 -32.21 0.36
C THR A 220 -0.95 -33.70 0.21
N ARG A 221 -1.36 -34.13 -0.99
CA ARG A 221 -1.61 -35.54 -1.28
C ARG A 221 -0.32 -36.36 -1.28
N ALA A 222 0.76 -35.80 -1.83
CA ALA A 222 2.07 -36.44 -1.86
C ALA A 222 2.57 -36.78 -0.45
N MET A 223 2.36 -35.91 0.55
CA MET A 223 2.75 -36.18 1.95
C MET A 223 2.01 -37.37 2.59
N GLY A 224 0.76 -37.60 2.18
CA GLY A 224 -0.07 -38.71 2.64
C GLY A 224 0.23 -40.04 1.96
N ASP A 225 0.96 -40.03 0.84
CA ASP A 225 1.31 -41.24 0.10
C ASP A 225 2.38 -42.06 0.85
N ILE A 226 2.25 -43.39 0.79
CA ILE A 226 3.18 -44.34 1.40
C ILE A 226 4.57 -44.20 0.74
N GLY A 227 4.60 -43.93 -0.57
CA GLY A 227 5.83 -43.77 -1.34
C GLY A 227 6.68 -42.55 -0.96
N ALA A 228 6.10 -41.53 -0.32
CA ALA A 228 6.85 -40.32 0.06
C ALA A 228 8.01 -40.60 1.03
N ALA A 229 7.86 -41.62 1.89
CA ALA A 229 8.89 -42.03 2.84
C ALA A 229 10.17 -42.57 2.17
N ALA A 230 10.09 -43.01 0.90
CA ALA A 230 11.26 -43.46 0.14
C ALA A 230 12.08 -42.30 -0.46
N HIS A 231 11.48 -41.11 -0.58
CA HIS A 231 12.09 -39.96 -1.28
C HIS A 231 12.49 -38.81 -0.34
N VAL A 232 11.81 -38.68 0.81
CA VAL A 232 12.00 -37.60 1.78
C VAL A 232 12.49 -38.19 3.10
N ALA A 233 13.47 -37.54 3.73
CA ALA A 233 13.97 -37.96 5.05
C ALA A 233 12.83 -37.96 6.10
N GLU A 234 12.77 -39.00 6.92
CA GLU A 234 11.69 -39.26 7.87
C GLU A 234 11.37 -38.07 8.79
N LYS A 235 12.40 -37.43 9.37
CA LYS A 235 12.22 -36.24 10.23
C LYS A 235 11.59 -35.05 9.49
N GLY A 236 11.95 -34.87 8.22
CA GLY A 236 11.39 -33.80 7.39
C GLY A 236 9.95 -34.10 7.01
N LEU A 237 9.66 -35.36 6.66
CA LEU A 237 8.31 -35.82 6.32
C LEU A 237 7.36 -35.77 7.52
N ASP A 238 7.83 -36.09 8.73
CA ASP A 238 7.04 -35.97 9.96
C ASP A 238 6.62 -34.52 10.23
N ARG A 239 7.55 -33.57 10.12
CA ARG A 239 7.26 -32.12 10.28
C ARG A 239 6.23 -31.62 9.27
N LEU A 240 6.37 -32.07 8.02
CA LEU A 240 5.45 -31.77 6.92
C LEU A 240 4.05 -32.35 7.19
N ARG A 241 3.96 -33.60 7.65
CA ARG A 241 2.69 -34.25 8.02
C ARG A 241 2.02 -33.58 9.22
N ARG A 242 2.79 -33.18 10.24
CA ARG A 242 2.25 -32.41 11.39
C ARG A 242 1.62 -31.10 10.95
N PHE A 243 2.28 -30.38 10.04
CA PHE A 243 1.75 -29.15 9.47
C PHE A 243 0.46 -29.40 8.68
N ALA A 244 0.45 -30.38 7.79
CA ALA A 244 -0.74 -30.75 7.02
C ALA A 244 -1.91 -31.17 7.92
N HIS A 245 -1.63 -31.94 8.97
CA HIS A 245 -2.63 -32.37 9.94
C HIS A 245 -3.22 -31.17 10.71
N TRP A 246 -2.39 -30.21 11.12
CA TRP A 246 -2.85 -28.98 11.77
C TRP A 246 -3.72 -28.11 10.85
N VAL A 247 -3.36 -27.98 9.57
CA VAL A 247 -4.20 -27.27 8.57
C VAL A 247 -5.55 -27.96 8.43
N ASN A 248 -5.56 -29.27 8.20
CA ASN A 248 -6.80 -30.04 8.03
C ASN A 248 -7.71 -29.95 9.26
N ARG A 249 -7.15 -30.02 10.48
CA ARG A 249 -7.92 -29.82 11.72
C ARG A 249 -8.51 -28.41 11.81
N THR A 250 -7.77 -27.40 11.37
CA THR A 250 -8.29 -26.02 11.32
C THR A 250 -9.41 -25.90 10.30
N CYS A 251 -9.30 -26.53 9.12
CA CYS A 251 -10.39 -26.61 8.14
C CYS A 251 -11.65 -27.24 8.74
N GLU A 252 -11.52 -28.39 9.42
CA GLU A 252 -12.66 -29.06 10.07
C GLU A 252 -13.34 -28.18 11.13
N ARG A 253 -12.58 -27.38 11.86
CA ARG A 253 -13.11 -26.44 12.87
C ARG A 253 -13.87 -25.29 12.22
N LEU A 254 -13.41 -24.77 11.08
CA LEU A 254 -14.11 -23.70 10.34
C LEU A 254 -15.52 -24.09 9.89
N TYR A 255 -15.78 -25.38 9.66
CA TYR A 255 -17.12 -25.87 9.31
C TYR A 255 -18.04 -26.07 10.52
N LYS A 256 -17.48 -26.18 11.74
CA LYS A 256 -18.24 -26.53 12.96
C LYS A 256 -18.39 -25.37 13.94
N GLU A 257 -17.47 -24.44 13.92
CA GLU A 257 -17.36 -23.31 14.85
C GLU A 257 -17.53 -21.98 14.08
N ASP A 258 -17.63 -20.87 14.81
CA ASP A 258 -17.62 -19.54 14.21
C ASP A 258 -16.26 -19.29 13.49
N PRO A 259 -16.25 -18.99 12.18
CA PRO A 259 -15.02 -18.88 11.41
C PRO A 259 -14.04 -17.82 11.92
N VAL A 260 -14.54 -16.68 12.41
CA VAL A 260 -13.68 -15.55 12.79
C VAL A 260 -12.81 -15.89 14.01
N PRO A 261 -13.37 -16.39 15.13
CA PRO A 261 -12.58 -16.92 16.25
C PRO A 261 -11.59 -18.00 15.85
N VAL A 262 -11.96 -18.93 14.95
CA VAL A 262 -11.05 -20.00 14.50
C VAL A 262 -9.85 -19.43 13.74
N ILE A 263 -10.06 -18.48 12.83
CA ILE A 263 -8.97 -17.81 12.10
C ILE A 263 -8.08 -17.03 13.09
N LYS A 264 -8.66 -16.36 14.09
CA LYS A 264 -7.86 -15.68 15.12
C LYS A 264 -7.02 -16.67 15.92
N GLN A 265 -7.62 -17.78 16.34
CA GLN A 265 -6.93 -18.84 17.06
C GLN A 265 -5.80 -19.44 16.22
N MET A 266 -5.99 -19.63 14.91
CA MET A 266 -4.96 -20.13 14.00
C MET A 266 -3.69 -19.27 14.03
N PHE A 267 -3.80 -17.94 14.00
CA PHE A 267 -2.63 -17.04 14.09
C PHE A 267 -1.97 -17.05 15.46
N THR A 268 -2.73 -17.28 16.53
CA THR A 268 -2.23 -17.47 17.89
C THR A 268 -1.50 -18.81 18.02
N ASP A 269 -2.07 -19.91 17.52
CA ASP A 269 -1.52 -21.27 17.62
C ASP A 269 -0.17 -21.42 16.91
N ILE A 270 0.06 -20.65 15.85
CA ILE A 270 1.35 -20.63 15.14
C ILE A 270 2.32 -19.60 15.71
N GLU A 271 1.96 -18.85 16.75
CA GLU A 271 2.78 -17.79 17.35
C GLU A 271 3.21 -16.73 16.32
N TYR A 272 2.30 -16.34 15.42
CA TYR A 272 2.65 -15.45 14.30
C TYR A 272 3.11 -14.06 14.77
N GLU A 273 2.56 -13.57 15.88
CA GLU A 273 2.96 -12.29 16.47
C GLU A 273 4.42 -12.31 16.92
N GLU A 274 4.85 -13.39 17.59
CA GLU A 274 6.24 -13.58 18.03
C GLU A 274 7.18 -13.70 16.83
N TRP A 275 6.74 -14.41 15.79
CA TRP A 275 7.45 -14.47 14.51
C TRP A 275 7.65 -13.09 13.89
N LEU A 276 6.63 -12.23 13.88
CA LEU A 276 6.74 -10.85 13.41
C LEU A 276 7.69 -10.03 14.28
N HIS A 277 7.69 -10.21 15.59
CA HIS A 277 8.63 -9.54 16.50
C HIS A 277 10.08 -9.90 16.22
N GLN A 278 10.36 -11.16 15.86
CA GLN A 278 11.71 -11.62 15.51
C GLN A 278 12.18 -11.11 14.12
N HIS A 279 11.26 -10.80 13.21
CA HIS A 279 11.56 -10.46 11.81
C HIS A 279 11.29 -8.99 11.44
N ALA A 280 10.76 -8.18 12.36
CA ALA A 280 10.57 -6.75 12.18
C ALA A 280 11.77 -5.97 12.75
N GLY A 281 12.07 -4.81 12.16
CA GLY A 281 13.18 -3.97 12.63
C GLY A 281 12.91 -3.30 14.00
N THR A 282 11.63 -3.20 14.40
CA THR A 282 11.24 -2.65 15.71
C THR A 282 9.97 -3.31 16.23
N PRO A 283 9.74 -3.34 17.56
CA PRO A 283 8.49 -3.87 18.14
C PRO A 283 7.24 -3.16 17.61
N LYS A 284 7.31 -1.84 17.41
CA LYS A 284 6.20 -1.04 16.86
C LYS A 284 5.86 -1.41 15.42
N GLN A 285 6.84 -1.82 14.62
CA GLN A 285 6.59 -2.33 13.26
C GLN A 285 5.93 -3.70 13.30
N ALA A 286 6.33 -4.60 14.20
CA ALA A 286 5.69 -5.90 14.38
C ALA A 286 4.20 -5.74 14.76
N GLN A 287 3.91 -4.87 15.74
CA GLN A 287 2.54 -4.56 16.15
C GLN A 287 1.69 -4.05 14.98
N ARG A 288 2.23 -3.11 14.18
CA ARG A 288 1.53 -2.61 12.97
C ARG A 288 1.27 -3.69 11.92
N ARG A 289 2.19 -4.65 11.74
CA ARG A 289 1.98 -5.79 10.84
C ARG A 289 0.87 -6.69 11.37
N MET A 290 0.83 -6.93 12.68
CA MET A 290 -0.23 -7.71 13.30
C MET A 290 -1.60 -7.01 13.18
N GLU A 291 -1.66 -5.70 13.37
CA GLU A 291 -2.87 -4.88 13.13
C GLU A 291 -3.39 -5.01 11.68
N ASN A 292 -2.49 -5.17 10.69
CA ASN A 292 -2.90 -5.40 9.31
C ASN A 292 -3.64 -6.74 9.16
N ILE A 293 -3.16 -7.80 9.82
CA ILE A 293 -3.79 -9.13 9.81
C ILE A 293 -5.14 -9.08 10.52
N TRP A 294 -5.22 -8.45 11.70
CA TRP A 294 -6.49 -8.36 12.43
C TRP A 294 -7.58 -7.65 11.65
N TYR A 295 -7.20 -6.64 10.88
CA TYR A 295 -8.13 -5.99 9.99
C TYR A 295 -8.54 -6.86 8.81
N LEU A 296 -7.65 -7.67 8.24
CA LEU A 296 -8.02 -8.64 7.20
C LEU A 296 -9.11 -9.59 7.73
N VAL A 297 -8.92 -10.09 8.95
CA VAL A 297 -9.90 -10.94 9.65
C VAL A 297 -11.21 -10.19 9.92
N GLU A 298 -11.13 -8.93 10.33
CA GLU A 298 -12.32 -8.11 10.54
C GLU A 298 -13.06 -7.79 9.23
N SER A 299 -12.33 -7.65 8.11
CA SER A 299 -12.93 -7.52 6.78
C SER A 299 -13.70 -8.77 6.39
N ILE A 300 -13.19 -9.97 6.71
CA ILE A 300 -13.91 -11.24 6.53
C ILE A 300 -15.21 -11.22 7.34
N ARG A 301 -15.13 -10.82 8.61
CA ARG A 301 -16.29 -10.72 9.49
C ARG A 301 -17.37 -9.80 8.90
N ARG A 302 -16.99 -8.59 8.47
CA ARG A 302 -17.93 -7.63 7.87
C ARG A 302 -18.61 -8.20 6.64
N MET A 303 -17.86 -8.84 5.74
CA MET A 303 -18.46 -9.44 4.54
C MET A 303 -19.46 -10.56 4.87
N LEU A 304 -19.21 -11.34 5.93
CA LEU A 304 -20.15 -12.36 6.41
C LEU A 304 -21.38 -11.74 7.08
N GLU A 305 -21.22 -10.67 7.86
CA GLU A 305 -22.31 -9.97 8.54
C GLU A 305 -23.20 -9.20 7.57
N ASP A 306 -22.62 -8.54 6.56
CA ASP A 306 -23.34 -7.77 5.54
C ASP A 306 -24.24 -8.66 4.66
N ASP A 307 -23.92 -9.95 4.56
CA ASP A 307 -24.66 -10.94 3.77
C ASP A 307 -25.62 -11.80 4.61
N ARG A 308 -25.65 -11.64 5.94
CA ARG A 308 -26.58 -12.37 6.82
C ARG A 308 -28.04 -12.00 6.51
N GLY A 309 -28.87 -13.01 6.22
CA GLY A 309 -30.28 -12.84 5.91
C GLY A 309 -30.61 -12.71 4.42
N THR A 310 -29.64 -12.91 3.53
CA THR A 310 -29.90 -13.12 2.09
C THR A 310 -30.34 -14.57 1.82
N ALA A 311 -30.90 -14.84 0.64
CA ALA A 311 -31.37 -16.19 0.28
C ALA A 311 -30.24 -17.21 0.07
N ASP A 312 -28.99 -16.76 0.02
CA ASP A 312 -27.79 -17.54 -0.27
C ASP A 312 -26.66 -17.03 0.64
N GLU A 313 -26.70 -17.42 1.92
CA GLU A 313 -25.74 -16.96 2.92
C GLU A 313 -24.31 -17.35 2.50
N MET A 314 -23.45 -16.36 2.33
CA MET A 314 -22.08 -16.57 1.91
C MET A 314 -21.29 -17.41 2.93
N SER A 315 -20.67 -18.49 2.44
CA SER A 315 -19.79 -19.31 3.28
C SER A 315 -18.46 -18.60 3.53
N ILE A 316 -17.72 -19.04 4.57
CA ILE A 316 -16.34 -18.57 4.78
C ILE A 316 -15.43 -18.83 3.58
N GLY A 317 -15.66 -19.95 2.88
CA GLY A 317 -14.93 -20.31 1.67
C GLY A 317 -15.16 -19.28 0.56
N ASP A 318 -16.39 -18.81 0.40
CA ASP A 318 -16.75 -17.78 -0.58
C ASP A 318 -16.16 -16.41 -0.20
N ALA A 319 -16.20 -16.04 1.08
CA ALA A 319 -15.61 -14.80 1.57
C ALA A 319 -14.08 -14.76 1.33
N ILE A 320 -13.38 -15.86 1.64
CA ILE A 320 -11.94 -16.01 1.37
C ILE A 320 -11.68 -16.01 -0.14
N THR A 321 -12.48 -16.72 -0.94
CA THR A 321 -12.33 -16.75 -2.40
C THR A 321 -12.50 -15.37 -3.01
N ARG A 322 -13.48 -14.57 -2.56
CA ARG A 322 -13.64 -13.17 -2.98
C ARG A 322 -12.42 -12.32 -2.65
N LEU A 323 -11.81 -12.51 -1.47
CA LEU A 323 -10.56 -11.82 -1.11
C LEU A 323 -9.38 -12.25 -1.99
N VAL A 324 -9.26 -13.53 -2.32
CA VAL A 324 -8.20 -14.05 -3.20
C VAL A 324 -8.36 -13.50 -4.62
N LEU A 325 -9.59 -13.47 -5.14
CA LEU A 325 -9.89 -12.86 -6.43
C LEU A 325 -9.55 -11.36 -6.44
N ARG A 326 -9.83 -10.66 -5.33
CA ARG A 326 -9.46 -9.25 -5.17
C ARG A 326 -7.95 -9.02 -5.21
N ASP A 327 -7.15 -9.82 -4.50
CA ASP A 327 -5.68 -9.77 -4.57
C ASP A 327 -5.16 -10.01 -6.00
N LEU A 328 -5.71 -11.02 -6.70
CA LEU A 328 -5.32 -11.32 -8.09
C LEU A 328 -5.68 -10.19 -9.07
N MET A 329 -6.80 -9.50 -8.85
CA MET A 329 -7.19 -8.34 -9.66
C MET A 329 -6.24 -7.16 -9.41
N GLU A 330 -5.89 -6.87 -8.16
CA GLU A 330 -4.90 -5.81 -7.84
C GLU A 330 -3.54 -6.07 -8.49
N GLN A 331 -3.05 -7.31 -8.45
CA GLN A 331 -1.75 -7.67 -9.04
C GLN A 331 -1.73 -7.49 -10.57
N ARG A 332 -2.84 -7.79 -11.25
CA ARG A 332 -2.98 -7.54 -12.70
C ARG A 332 -3.10 -6.05 -13.02
N GLU A 333 -3.71 -5.29 -12.12
CA GLU A 333 -3.79 -3.83 -12.26
C GLU A 333 -2.42 -3.18 -12.05
N GLU A 334 -1.51 -3.68 -11.22
CA GLU A 334 -0.17 -3.06 -11.08
C GLU A 334 0.67 -3.05 -12.39
N GLU A 335 0.41 -3.97 -13.33
CA GLU A 335 1.15 -4.10 -14.59
C GLU A 335 0.66 -3.18 -15.72
N ASP A 336 -0.54 -2.61 -15.60
CA ASP A 336 -1.17 -1.82 -16.67
C ASP A 336 -1.21 -0.33 -16.29
N ASP A 337 -0.56 0.55 -17.06
CA ASP A 337 -0.54 2.01 -16.86
C ASP A 337 -1.87 2.67 -17.30
N SER A 338 -2.96 1.91 -17.18
CA SER A 338 -4.29 2.23 -17.65
C SER A 338 -5.06 3.15 -16.70
N ASP A 339 -6.17 3.66 -17.20
CA ASP A 339 -7.03 4.70 -16.62
C ASP A 339 -7.39 4.46 -15.14
N LYS A 340 -6.60 5.04 -14.22
CA LYS A 340 -6.70 4.83 -12.76
C LYS A 340 -6.66 6.12 -11.96
N VAL A 341 -7.43 6.15 -10.88
CA VAL A 341 -7.38 7.24 -9.89
C VAL A 341 -6.05 7.18 -9.12
N GLN A 342 -5.37 8.32 -9.00
CA GLN A 342 -4.10 8.40 -8.27
C GLN A 342 -4.34 8.64 -6.78
N LEU A 343 -3.86 7.74 -5.92
CA LEU A 343 -3.89 7.88 -4.47
C LEU A 343 -2.48 8.17 -3.98
N LEU A 344 -2.28 9.31 -3.33
CA LEU A 344 -0.95 9.72 -2.93
C LEU A 344 -0.96 10.61 -1.70
N THR A 345 0.16 10.60 -0.98
CA THR A 345 0.36 11.58 0.09
C THR A 345 0.64 12.95 -0.50
N LEU A 346 0.33 14.02 0.26
CA LEU A 346 0.72 15.38 -0.12
C LEU A 346 2.23 15.49 -0.43
N HIS A 347 3.09 14.76 0.29
CA HIS A 347 4.53 14.76 0.02
C HIS A 347 4.87 14.07 -1.31
N ALA A 348 4.18 12.99 -1.65
CA ALA A 348 4.38 12.27 -2.90
C ALA A 348 3.80 13.01 -4.12
N SER A 349 3.02 14.08 -3.91
CA SER A 349 2.42 14.88 -4.99
C SER A 349 3.36 15.91 -5.59
N LYS A 350 4.54 16.09 -4.97
CA LYS A 350 5.49 17.10 -5.39
C LYS A 350 6.04 16.80 -6.78
N GLY A 351 6.02 17.80 -7.66
CA GLY A 351 6.53 17.72 -9.03
C GLY A 351 5.57 17.08 -10.05
N LEU A 352 4.39 16.60 -9.63
CA LEU A 352 3.35 16.09 -10.53
C LEU A 352 2.61 17.20 -11.27
#